data_AF-A0A2S0UAX6-F1
#
_entry.id   AF-A0A2S0UAX6-F1
#
_cell.length_a   1.000
_cell.length_b   1.000
_cell.length_c   1.000
_cell.angle_alpha   90.00
_cell.angle_beta   90.00
_cell.angle_gamma   90.00
#
_symmetry.space_group_name_H-M   'P 1'
#
loop_
_entity.id
_entity.type
_entity.pdbx_description
1 polymer ?
#
loop_
_entity_poly.entity_id
_entity_poly.type
_entity_poly.pdbx_seq_one_letter_code
_entity_poly.pdbx_strand_id
1 'polypeptide(L)'
;MKLYRNIIYQLGKKDTPQVLIERIGQAFMGATYEAQDIKFFLSDLVNGVSGIDRLVKHNPALERFLYTSETVLGHERRLSNLPTAWEGANPSGCTTSLKMQDTVEIISGIPRRYPLNQAIFIFDRLPMLSRNPDAVKAVPAPFIAKGMHAQTSLFVPGIPGESDYPSPCIRVQSDWWISGRSNFMDAIVELGDLSEGTPQLELMEGERQFLEEIGEIYHERIFAVPSNEEEAAAVFEKIMAGQRIVQSYYEDGNLKGACYPFKLEPLGIGDYIAEPLSVKKAIKRHFLKRGFSYNSKYSSGGTYTITRVTKHHYLVKLTFHRGEFDVNVLCEASIEGPLWKHEFSLPAAADHMKPYRVTRQIDVDHQIGNIAAAYDIAQKVIIEAIDDLYGAGPAWLTYL
;
A
#
# COMPACT_ATOMS: atom_id res chain seq x y z
N MET A 1 -0.03 12.96 -16.08
CA MET A 1 -0.39 11.93 -15.09
C MET A 1 -1.08 10.76 -15.79
N LYS A 2 -0.58 9.54 -15.57
CA LYS A 2 -1.20 8.29 -16.02
C LYS A 2 -2.07 7.68 -14.92
N LEU A 3 -3.17 7.05 -15.34
CA LEU A 3 -4.10 6.37 -14.44
C LEU A 3 -3.99 4.86 -14.58
N TYR A 4 -4.08 4.18 -13.45
CA TYR A 4 -4.07 2.74 -13.36
C TYR A 4 -5.21 2.26 -12.46
N ARG A 5 -5.74 1.09 -12.77
CA ARG A 5 -6.70 0.36 -11.92
C ARG A 5 -5.99 -0.87 -11.35
N ASN A 6 -5.90 -0.94 -10.03
CA ASN A 6 -5.46 -2.15 -9.34
C ASN A 6 -6.68 -3.01 -9.00
N ILE A 7 -6.60 -4.29 -9.30
CA ILE A 7 -7.65 -5.29 -9.11
C ILE A 7 -7.06 -6.36 -8.21
N ILE A 8 -7.60 -6.48 -7.00
CA ILE A 8 -7.18 -7.44 -5.99
C ILE A 8 -8.15 -8.61 -6.01
N TYR A 9 -7.62 -9.82 -6.10
CA TYR A 9 -8.43 -11.03 -6.20
C TYR A 9 -8.72 -11.66 -4.85
N GLN A 10 -9.87 -12.34 -4.75
CA GLN A 10 -10.20 -13.17 -3.61
C GLN A 10 -9.43 -14.49 -3.66
N LEU A 11 -8.73 -14.80 -2.58
CA LEU A 11 -7.95 -16.04 -2.45
C LEU A 11 -8.55 -16.99 -1.42
N GLY A 12 -8.70 -18.25 -1.82
CA GLY A 12 -9.12 -19.34 -0.97
C GLY A 12 -7.96 -19.92 -0.15
N LYS A 13 -8.28 -20.57 0.97
CA LYS A 13 -7.28 -21.25 1.83
C LYS A 13 -6.42 -22.30 1.11
N LYS A 14 -6.89 -22.80 -0.04
CA LYS A 14 -6.23 -23.85 -0.84
C LYS A 14 -5.48 -23.29 -2.05
N ASP A 15 -5.59 -21.99 -2.33
CA ASP A 15 -4.87 -21.38 -3.45
C ASP A 15 -3.38 -21.33 -3.10
N THR A 16 -2.59 -22.17 -3.77
CA THR A 16 -1.13 -22.13 -3.71
C THR A 16 -0.59 -21.25 -4.84
N PRO A 17 0.65 -20.72 -4.73
CA PRO A 17 1.26 -19.98 -5.83
C PRO A 17 1.26 -20.75 -7.16
N GLN A 18 1.44 -22.07 -7.10
CA GLN A 18 1.37 -22.95 -8.26
C GLN A 18 -0.01 -22.89 -8.93
N VAL A 19 -1.08 -23.08 -8.15
CA VAL A 19 -2.47 -23.06 -8.68
C VAL A 19 -2.81 -21.71 -9.29
N LEU A 20 -2.36 -20.62 -8.67
CA LEU A 20 -2.60 -19.27 -9.19
C LEU A 20 -1.88 -19.05 -10.52
N ILE A 21 -0.63 -19.48 -10.65
CA ILE A 21 0.16 -19.31 -11.86
C ILE A 21 -0.32 -20.22 -13.00
N GLU A 22 -0.71 -21.46 -12.68
CA GLU A 22 -1.36 -22.35 -13.65
C GLU A 22 -2.65 -21.71 -14.18
N ARG A 23 -3.48 -21.11 -13.31
CA ARG A 23 -4.71 -20.43 -13.70
C ARG A 23 -4.45 -19.23 -14.61
N ILE A 24 -3.46 -18.41 -14.28
CA ILE A 24 -3.01 -17.31 -15.14
C ILE A 24 -2.56 -17.84 -16.51
N GLY A 25 -1.79 -18.93 -16.53
CA GLY A 25 -1.36 -19.58 -17.77
C GLY A 25 -2.52 -20.08 -18.63
N GLN A 26 -3.58 -20.62 -18.03
CA GLN A 26 -4.79 -21.02 -18.75
C GLN A 26 -5.52 -19.82 -19.36
N ALA A 27 -5.65 -18.72 -18.62
CA ALA A 27 -6.27 -17.49 -19.13
C ALA A 27 -5.50 -16.92 -20.34
N PHE A 28 -4.16 -16.92 -20.29
CA PHE A 28 -3.32 -16.52 -21.44
C PHE A 28 -3.56 -17.40 -22.68
N MET A 29 -3.63 -18.72 -22.50
CA MET A 29 -3.92 -19.65 -23.61
C MET A 29 -5.32 -19.45 -24.19
N GLY A 30 -6.33 -19.25 -23.35
CA GLY A 30 -7.71 -18.99 -23.77
C GLY A 30 -7.85 -17.70 -24.57
N ALA A 31 -7.13 -16.66 -24.16
CA ALA A 31 -7.13 -15.36 -24.81
C ALA A 31 -6.15 -15.25 -26.00
N THR A 32 -5.49 -16.34 -26.41
CA THR A 32 -4.48 -16.38 -27.50
C THR A 32 -3.30 -15.42 -27.34
N TYR A 33 -2.94 -15.11 -26.09
CA TYR A 33 -1.82 -14.25 -25.75
C TYR A 33 -0.65 -15.09 -25.23
N GLU A 34 0.57 -14.77 -25.69
CA GLU A 34 1.78 -15.29 -25.06
C GLU A 34 2.23 -14.33 -23.95
N ALA A 35 2.41 -14.84 -22.73
CA ALA A 35 3.03 -14.07 -21.66
C ALA A 35 4.51 -13.83 -22.01
N GLN A 36 4.85 -12.59 -22.35
CA GLN A 36 6.16 -12.30 -22.93
C GLN A 36 7.24 -11.95 -21.90
N ASP A 37 6.87 -11.48 -20.71
CA ASP A 37 7.86 -11.06 -19.71
C ASP A 37 7.49 -11.48 -18.28
N ILE A 38 7.91 -12.68 -17.88
CA ILE A 38 7.76 -13.13 -16.49
C ILE A 38 8.99 -12.75 -15.69
N LYS A 39 8.79 -11.88 -14.70
CA LYS A 39 9.78 -11.54 -13.67
C LYS A 39 9.50 -12.30 -12.37
N PHE A 40 10.53 -12.53 -11.58
CA PHE A 40 10.40 -13.20 -10.30
C PHE A 40 11.43 -12.72 -9.27
N PHE A 41 11.05 -12.87 -8.01
CA PHE A 41 11.92 -12.69 -6.86
C PHE A 41 11.60 -13.76 -5.82
N LEU A 42 12.61 -14.52 -5.43
CA LEU A 42 12.53 -15.53 -4.39
C LEU A 42 13.57 -15.19 -3.33
N SER A 43 13.22 -15.26 -2.05
CA SER A 43 14.17 -15.10 -0.95
C SER A 43 13.95 -16.16 0.12
N ASP A 44 15.02 -16.65 0.74
CA ASP A 44 14.95 -17.47 1.95
C ASP A 44 16.04 -17.10 2.96
N LEU A 45 15.66 -17.11 4.25
CA LEU A 45 16.58 -16.87 5.35
C LEU A 45 17.44 -18.12 5.58
N VAL A 46 18.76 -17.97 5.51
CA VAL A 46 19.71 -19.07 5.64
C VAL A 46 19.97 -19.37 7.12
N ASN A 47 19.06 -20.13 7.74
CA ASN A 47 19.22 -20.68 9.09
C ASN A 47 19.45 -22.21 9.04
N GLY A 48 20.35 -22.66 8.16
CA GLY A 48 20.64 -24.08 7.92
C GLY A 48 20.59 -24.42 6.44
N VAL A 49 19.63 -25.26 6.03
CA VAL A 49 19.48 -25.70 4.63
C VAL A 49 18.55 -24.75 3.88
N SER A 50 19.08 -24.07 2.86
CA SER A 50 18.31 -23.19 1.98
C SER A 50 17.40 -23.99 1.03
N GLY A 51 16.16 -23.52 0.90
CA GLY A 51 15.22 -23.99 -0.12
C GLY A 51 15.65 -23.56 -1.52
N ILE A 52 16.25 -22.37 -1.65
CA ILE A 52 16.83 -21.87 -2.91
C ILE A 52 18.00 -22.73 -3.37
N ASP A 53 18.94 -23.09 -2.50
CA ASP A 53 20.08 -23.93 -2.89
C ASP A 53 19.62 -25.31 -3.41
N ARG A 54 18.53 -25.85 -2.85
CA ARG A 54 17.92 -27.10 -3.35
C ARG A 54 17.26 -26.92 -4.71
N LEU A 55 16.56 -25.81 -4.90
CA LEU A 55 15.93 -25.46 -6.16
C LEU A 55 16.99 -25.31 -7.27
N VAL A 56 18.09 -24.60 -7.00
CA VAL A 56 19.23 -24.47 -7.93
C VAL A 56 19.88 -25.83 -8.20
N LYS A 57 20.01 -26.69 -7.20
CA LYS A 57 20.51 -28.06 -7.42
C LYS A 57 19.60 -28.88 -8.33
N HIS A 58 18.29 -28.68 -8.26
CA HIS A 58 17.32 -29.37 -9.11
C HIS A 58 17.26 -28.78 -10.52
N ASN A 59 17.38 -27.46 -10.63
CA ASN A 59 17.37 -26.72 -11.88
C ASN A 59 18.61 -25.78 -11.96
N PRO A 60 19.77 -26.30 -12.41
CA PRO A 60 21.04 -25.56 -12.42
C PRO A 60 21.02 -24.29 -13.28
N ALA A 61 20.10 -24.16 -14.23
CA ALA A 61 19.96 -22.95 -15.04
C ALA A 61 19.60 -21.71 -14.20
N LEU A 62 19.11 -21.90 -12.98
CA LEU A 62 18.77 -20.82 -12.06
C LEU A 62 19.98 -20.17 -11.39
N GLU A 63 21.15 -20.82 -11.41
CA GLU A 63 22.36 -20.34 -10.73
C GLU A 63 22.76 -18.92 -11.18
N ARG A 64 22.50 -18.56 -12.44
CA ARG A 64 22.76 -17.20 -12.98
C ARG A 64 21.93 -16.08 -12.33
N PHE A 65 20.82 -16.43 -11.68
CA PHE A 65 19.93 -15.48 -10.99
C PHE A 65 20.22 -15.42 -9.48
N LEU A 66 21.14 -16.27 -8.98
CA LEU A 66 21.42 -16.44 -7.56
C LEU A 66 22.33 -15.35 -7.03
N TYR A 67 21.98 -14.81 -5.87
CA TYR A 67 22.86 -13.95 -5.09
C TYR A 67 22.55 -14.06 -3.58
N THR A 68 23.43 -13.49 -2.77
CA THR A 68 23.26 -13.41 -1.31
C THR A 68 23.11 -11.95 -0.90
N SER A 69 22.26 -11.71 0.10
CA SER A 69 22.09 -10.39 0.71
C SER A 69 22.22 -10.52 2.23
N GLU A 70 22.91 -9.58 2.86
CA GLU A 70 22.90 -9.43 4.31
C GLU A 70 21.72 -8.56 4.72
N THR A 71 20.97 -9.01 5.72
CA THR A 71 19.83 -8.30 6.30
C THR A 71 20.00 -8.17 7.80
N VAL A 72 19.20 -7.31 8.44
CA VAL A 72 19.16 -7.15 9.90
C VAL A 72 18.81 -8.48 10.61
N LEU A 73 18.11 -9.38 9.92
CA LEU A 73 17.68 -10.68 10.43
C LEU A 73 18.67 -11.82 10.13
N GLY A 74 19.75 -11.56 9.38
CA GLY A 74 20.75 -12.55 8.99
C GLY A 74 21.02 -12.60 7.48
N HIS A 75 21.58 -13.71 7.03
CA HIS A 75 21.90 -13.93 5.61
C HIS A 75 20.68 -14.45 4.85
N GLU A 76 20.35 -13.81 3.73
CA GLU A 76 19.34 -14.29 2.79
C GLU A 76 19.98 -14.80 1.51
N ARG A 77 19.51 -15.95 1.05
CA ARG A 77 19.71 -16.41 -0.32
C ARG A 77 18.55 -15.89 -1.16
N ARG A 78 18.85 -15.45 -2.38
CA ARG A 78 17.87 -14.82 -3.26
C ARG A 78 18.07 -15.27 -4.71
N LEU A 79 16.96 -15.48 -5.42
CA LEU A 79 16.93 -15.63 -6.87
C LEU A 79 16.07 -14.52 -7.47
N SER A 80 16.57 -13.84 -8.50
CA SER A 80 15.82 -12.75 -9.12
C SER A 80 16.24 -12.51 -10.56
N ASN A 81 15.29 -12.15 -11.40
CA ASN A 81 15.53 -11.58 -12.73
C ASN A 81 14.92 -10.17 -12.89
N LEU A 82 14.62 -9.51 -11.77
CA LEU A 82 14.06 -8.16 -11.78
C LEU A 82 15.04 -7.17 -12.45
N PRO A 83 14.55 -6.18 -13.21
CA PRO A 83 15.41 -5.19 -13.84
C PRO A 83 16.08 -4.28 -12.80
N THR A 84 17.15 -3.59 -13.19
CA THR A 84 17.95 -2.69 -12.33
C THR A 84 17.16 -1.56 -11.66
N ALA A 85 15.97 -1.23 -12.16
CA ALA A 85 15.02 -0.32 -11.50
C ALA A 85 14.56 -0.81 -10.11
N TRP A 86 14.75 -2.10 -9.81
CA TRP A 86 14.55 -2.71 -8.49
C TRP A 86 15.90 -2.75 -7.77
N GLU A 87 16.37 -1.59 -7.30
CA GLU A 87 17.69 -1.44 -6.69
C GLU A 87 17.90 -2.44 -5.54
N GLY A 88 18.99 -3.21 -5.57
CA GLY A 88 19.28 -4.27 -4.58
C GLY A 88 18.57 -5.62 -4.81
N ALA A 89 17.64 -5.71 -5.76
CA ALA A 89 16.90 -6.94 -6.06
C ALA A 89 17.57 -7.84 -7.12
N ASN A 90 18.58 -7.38 -7.86
CA ASN A 90 19.29 -8.18 -8.86
C ASN A 90 20.72 -7.66 -9.13
N PRO A 91 21.68 -7.90 -8.22
CA PRO A 91 23.05 -7.45 -8.40
C PRO A 91 23.79 -8.17 -9.54
N SER A 92 23.31 -9.32 -10.01
CA SER A 92 23.92 -10.03 -11.14
C SER A 92 23.57 -9.42 -12.50
N GLY A 93 22.56 -8.55 -12.57
CA GLY A 93 22.10 -7.91 -13.80
C GLY A 93 21.44 -8.87 -14.80
N CYS A 94 21.19 -10.13 -14.42
CA CYS A 94 20.56 -11.10 -15.29
C CYS A 94 19.05 -10.88 -15.34
N THR A 95 18.52 -10.33 -16.44
CA THR A 95 17.11 -9.92 -16.58
C THR A 95 16.29 -10.80 -17.53
N THR A 96 16.87 -11.92 -17.98
CA THR A 96 16.25 -12.87 -18.90
C THR A 96 14.91 -13.36 -18.35
N SER A 97 13.84 -13.12 -19.09
CA SER A 97 12.49 -13.53 -18.74
C SER A 97 12.33 -15.04 -18.71
N LEU A 98 11.47 -15.53 -17.82
CA LEU A 98 11.09 -16.93 -17.78
C LEU A 98 9.95 -17.21 -18.77
N LYS A 99 9.89 -18.43 -19.29
CA LYS A 99 8.65 -18.93 -19.91
C LYS A 99 7.68 -19.39 -18.82
N MET A 100 6.40 -19.49 -19.16
CA MET A 100 5.36 -19.98 -18.26
C MET A 100 5.71 -21.37 -17.69
N GLN A 101 6.21 -22.28 -18.54
CA GLN A 101 6.61 -23.62 -18.12
C GLN A 101 7.74 -23.60 -17.09
N ASP A 102 8.77 -22.77 -17.31
CA ASP A 102 9.88 -22.61 -16.36
C ASP A 102 9.38 -22.08 -15.01
N THR A 103 8.40 -21.17 -15.05
CA THR A 103 7.79 -20.56 -13.85
C THR A 103 7.04 -21.60 -13.03
N VAL A 104 6.22 -22.44 -13.69
CA VAL A 104 5.52 -23.56 -13.03
C VAL A 104 6.51 -24.57 -12.46
N GLU A 105 7.57 -24.90 -13.20
CA GLU A 105 8.62 -25.82 -12.73
C GLU A 105 9.34 -25.29 -11.49
N ILE A 106 9.74 -24.00 -11.50
CA ILE A 106 10.39 -23.34 -10.38
C ILE A 106 9.53 -23.46 -9.11
N ILE A 107 8.25 -23.11 -9.19
CA ILE A 107 7.34 -23.12 -8.04
C ILE A 107 7.09 -24.54 -7.55
N SER A 108 6.90 -25.48 -8.48
CA SER A 108 6.69 -26.90 -8.17
C SER A 108 7.92 -27.52 -7.50
N GLY A 109 9.11 -27.01 -7.84
CA GLY A 109 10.38 -27.42 -7.27
C GLY A 109 10.63 -26.91 -5.84
N ILE A 110 9.84 -25.95 -5.34
CA ILE A 110 10.04 -25.39 -3.99
C ILE A 110 9.67 -26.45 -2.93
N PRO A 111 10.64 -26.95 -2.13
CA PRO A 111 10.36 -28.03 -1.20
C PRO A 111 9.44 -27.58 -0.06
N ARG A 112 8.31 -28.28 0.15
CA ARG A 112 7.36 -27.98 1.24
C ARG A 112 7.98 -27.96 2.65
N ARG A 113 9.10 -28.67 2.86
CA ARG A 113 9.81 -28.75 4.15
C ARG A 113 10.76 -27.57 4.41
N TYR A 114 11.10 -26.81 3.37
CA TYR A 114 11.99 -25.65 3.44
C TYR A 114 11.29 -24.50 2.71
N PRO A 115 10.19 -23.97 3.30
CA PRO A 115 9.49 -22.85 2.69
C PRO A 115 10.45 -21.68 2.57
N LEU A 116 10.37 -20.92 1.48
CA LEU A 116 11.18 -19.73 1.34
C LEU A 116 10.72 -18.67 2.37
N ASN A 117 11.40 -17.54 2.46
CA ASN A 117 10.86 -16.38 3.16
C ASN A 117 9.73 -15.76 2.31
N GLN A 118 10.01 -15.54 1.03
CA GLN A 118 9.08 -14.89 0.11
C GLN A 118 9.23 -15.42 -1.32
N ALA A 119 8.11 -15.46 -2.05
CA ALA A 119 8.06 -15.73 -3.48
C ALA A 119 7.15 -14.73 -4.20
N ILE A 120 7.68 -14.07 -5.23
CA ILE A 120 6.97 -13.09 -6.06
C ILE A 120 7.17 -13.47 -7.53
N PHE A 121 6.09 -13.42 -8.29
CA PHE A 121 6.07 -13.57 -9.74
C PHE A 121 5.26 -12.43 -10.34
N ILE A 122 5.77 -11.84 -11.41
CA ILE A 122 5.17 -10.70 -12.10
C ILE A 122 5.10 -11.05 -13.59
N PHE A 123 3.87 -11.14 -14.11
CA PHE A 123 3.58 -11.19 -15.53
C PHE A 123 3.52 -9.74 -16.01
N ASP A 124 4.64 -9.23 -16.49
CA ASP A 124 4.84 -7.81 -16.73
C ASP A 124 4.50 -7.42 -18.18
N ARG A 125 4.21 -6.13 -18.39
CA ARG A 125 4.03 -5.50 -19.70
C ARG A 125 2.98 -6.17 -20.58
N LEU A 126 1.82 -6.44 -19.98
CA LEU A 126 0.69 -7.14 -20.59
C LEU A 126 -0.08 -6.22 -21.54
N PRO A 127 0.01 -6.39 -22.88
CA PRO A 127 -0.58 -5.44 -23.82
C PRO A 127 -2.11 -5.34 -23.73
N MET A 128 -2.78 -6.43 -23.36
CA MET A 128 -4.24 -6.48 -23.18
C MET A 128 -4.72 -5.72 -21.94
N LEU A 129 -3.82 -5.38 -21.02
CA LEU A 129 -4.10 -4.54 -19.86
C LEU A 129 -3.59 -3.10 -20.07
N SER A 130 -3.15 -2.76 -21.28
CA SER A 130 -2.68 -1.42 -21.62
C SER A 130 -3.54 -0.78 -22.69
N ARG A 131 -3.88 0.48 -22.46
CA ARG A 131 -4.57 1.32 -23.45
C ARG A 131 -3.65 2.14 -24.32
N ASN A 132 -2.35 2.05 -24.06
CA ASN A 132 -1.31 2.59 -24.93
C ASN A 132 -0.26 1.49 -25.19
N PRO A 133 -0.54 0.53 -26.10
CA PRO A 133 0.33 -0.63 -26.35
C PRO A 133 1.75 -0.26 -26.80
N ASP A 134 1.92 0.90 -27.44
CA ASP A 134 3.22 1.41 -27.88
C ASP A 134 4.05 1.94 -26.70
N ALA A 135 3.40 2.48 -25.66
CA ALA A 135 4.03 2.93 -24.43
C ALA A 135 4.47 1.79 -23.49
N VAL A 136 3.89 0.59 -23.62
CA VAL A 136 4.23 -0.62 -22.82
C VAL A 136 5.71 -1.02 -22.92
N LYS A 137 6.39 -0.59 -23.99
CA LYS A 137 7.81 -0.89 -24.21
C LYS A 137 8.75 0.00 -23.38
N ALA A 138 8.28 1.15 -22.90
CA ALA A 138 9.08 2.06 -22.09
C ALA A 138 9.19 1.54 -20.65
N VAL A 139 10.40 1.61 -20.07
CA VAL A 139 10.58 1.37 -18.64
C VAL A 139 9.82 2.48 -17.90
N PRO A 140 8.92 2.17 -16.95
CA PRO A 140 8.28 3.21 -16.15
C PRO A 140 9.35 4.07 -15.48
N ALA A 141 9.22 5.39 -15.58
CA ALA A 141 10.10 6.28 -14.83
C ALA A 141 9.93 5.97 -13.33
N PRO A 142 11.02 5.72 -12.58
CA PRO A 142 10.91 5.62 -11.13
C PRO A 142 10.32 6.93 -10.60
N PHE A 143 9.22 6.85 -9.88
CA PHE A 143 8.53 8.03 -9.36
C PHE A 143 8.27 7.88 -7.87
N ILE A 144 8.18 8.98 -7.14
CA ILE A 144 7.93 8.97 -5.68
C ILE A 144 6.42 9.00 -5.47
N ALA A 145 5.82 8.01 -4.80
CA ALA A 145 4.58 8.26 -4.08
C ALA A 145 4.27 7.32 -2.91
N LYS A 146 3.33 7.85 -2.12
CA LYS A 146 2.76 7.39 -0.84
C LYS A 146 3.81 6.98 0.20
N GLY A 147 4.29 8.01 0.90
CA GLY A 147 5.02 7.88 2.15
C GLY A 147 4.19 7.16 3.21
N MET A 148 4.79 6.11 3.75
CA MET A 148 4.67 5.77 5.17
C MET A 148 5.95 6.22 5.85
N HIS A 149 5.81 7.02 6.91
CA HIS A 149 6.82 7.35 7.92
C HIS A 149 8.22 7.75 7.43
N ALA A 150 8.51 9.06 7.45
CA ALA A 150 9.86 9.66 7.43
C ALA A 150 10.83 9.24 6.31
N GLN A 151 10.42 8.35 5.41
CA GLN A 151 11.13 7.92 4.24
C GLN A 151 10.33 8.40 3.03
N THR A 152 10.95 9.28 2.26
CA THR A 152 10.62 9.52 0.86
C THR A 152 10.80 8.20 0.12
N SER A 153 9.79 7.34 0.17
CA SER A 153 9.75 6.16 -0.66
C SER A 153 9.54 6.63 -2.09
N LEU A 154 10.64 6.68 -2.85
CA LEU A 154 10.58 6.35 -4.27
C LEU A 154 9.68 5.11 -4.37
N PHE A 155 8.75 5.04 -5.34
CA PHE A 155 8.33 3.75 -5.86
C PHE A 155 9.56 3.11 -6.52
N VAL A 156 10.54 2.74 -5.71
CA VAL A 156 11.36 1.58 -5.96
C VAL A 156 10.39 0.45 -5.70
N PRO A 157 10.14 -0.39 -6.70
CA PRO A 157 9.30 -1.52 -6.47
C PRO A 157 9.90 -2.35 -5.32
N GLY A 158 9.16 -2.39 -4.22
CA GLY A 158 9.59 -2.98 -2.97
C GLY A 158 9.20 -4.44 -2.95
N ILE A 159 10.18 -5.30 -2.69
CA ILE A 159 10.00 -6.72 -2.41
C ILE A 159 8.89 -6.97 -1.35
N PRO A 160 8.72 -6.15 -0.28
CA PRO A 160 7.52 -6.24 0.55
C PRO A 160 6.34 -5.48 -0.08
N GLY A 161 5.50 -6.20 -0.83
CA GLY A 161 4.03 -6.13 -1.01
C GLY A 161 3.22 -4.83 -1.09
N GLU A 162 3.75 -3.66 -0.76
CA GLU A 162 2.97 -2.41 -0.68
C GLU A 162 3.21 -1.46 -1.85
N SER A 163 4.14 -1.78 -2.76
CA SER A 163 4.43 -0.94 -3.91
C SER A 163 3.45 -1.19 -5.07
N ASP A 164 2.76 -0.11 -5.47
CA ASP A 164 1.97 0.03 -6.69
C ASP A 164 2.93 0.08 -7.89
N TYR A 165 3.41 -1.09 -8.34
CA TYR A 165 4.26 -1.21 -9.52
C TYR A 165 3.50 -0.72 -10.77
N PRO A 166 3.86 0.41 -11.39
CA PRO A 166 3.00 1.10 -12.35
C PRO A 166 3.18 0.54 -13.77
N SER A 167 2.97 -0.76 -13.92
CA SER A 167 3.03 -1.46 -15.20
C SER A 167 1.76 -2.27 -15.39
N PRO A 168 1.22 -2.36 -16.62
CA PRO A 168 0.18 -3.33 -16.95
C PRO A 168 0.68 -4.75 -16.64
N CYS A 169 0.25 -5.33 -15.53
CA CYS A 169 0.83 -6.58 -15.04
C CYS A 169 -0.16 -7.41 -14.20
N ILE A 170 0.16 -8.69 -14.02
CA ILE A 170 -0.41 -9.53 -12.96
C ILE A 170 0.72 -9.91 -12.01
N ARG A 171 0.50 -9.81 -10.70
CA ARG A 171 1.48 -10.20 -9.69
C ARG A 171 0.88 -11.24 -8.76
N VAL A 172 1.70 -12.23 -8.43
CA VAL A 172 1.43 -13.28 -7.44
C VAL A 172 2.52 -13.21 -6.38
N GLN A 173 2.12 -13.12 -5.12
CA GLN A 173 3.02 -13.09 -3.96
C GLN A 173 2.61 -14.15 -2.94
N SER A 174 3.61 -14.73 -2.28
CA SER A 174 3.46 -15.66 -1.17
C SER A 174 4.54 -15.43 -0.13
N ASP A 175 4.12 -15.03 1.07
CA ASP A 175 5.00 -14.81 2.21
C ASP A 175 4.82 -15.92 3.25
N TRP A 176 5.83 -16.76 3.46
CA TRP A 176 5.71 -17.96 4.31
C TRP A 176 5.96 -17.71 5.80
N TRP A 177 6.49 -16.54 6.17
CA TRP A 177 6.66 -16.12 7.56
C TRP A 177 5.34 -15.66 8.21
N ILE A 178 4.25 -15.56 7.43
CA ILE A 178 2.88 -15.26 7.90
C ILE A 178 1.96 -16.46 7.58
N SER A 179 0.80 -16.56 8.23
CA SER A 179 -0.22 -17.59 7.96
C SER A 179 -0.52 -17.69 6.46
N GLY A 180 -0.82 -18.89 5.94
CA GLY A 180 -1.11 -19.13 4.51
C GLY A 180 -2.29 -18.34 3.88
N ARG A 181 -2.91 -17.41 4.63
CA ARG A 181 -3.69 -16.29 4.09
C ARG A 181 -2.83 -15.16 3.53
N SER A 182 -1.51 -15.26 3.59
CA SER A 182 -0.52 -14.31 3.10
C SER A 182 -0.24 -14.40 1.60
N ASN A 183 -0.84 -15.37 0.92
CA ASN A 183 -0.87 -15.35 -0.54
C ASN A 183 -1.64 -14.11 -0.98
N PHE A 184 -1.17 -13.51 -2.06
CA PHE A 184 -1.73 -12.29 -2.62
C PHE A 184 -1.65 -12.35 -4.14
N MET A 185 -2.69 -11.85 -4.79
CA MET A 185 -2.74 -11.75 -6.25
C MET A 185 -3.44 -10.44 -6.62
N ASP A 186 -2.80 -9.66 -7.47
CA ASP A 186 -3.38 -8.47 -8.06
C ASP A 186 -3.04 -8.31 -9.55
N ALA A 187 -3.86 -7.52 -10.23
CA ALA A 187 -3.65 -7.11 -11.60
C ALA A 187 -3.74 -5.59 -11.72
N ILE A 188 -2.87 -5.01 -12.53
CA ILE A 188 -2.79 -3.58 -12.78
C ILE A 188 -3.12 -3.35 -14.24
N VAL A 189 -4.13 -2.51 -14.48
CA VAL A 189 -4.61 -2.11 -15.81
C VAL A 189 -4.31 -0.63 -16.02
N GLU A 190 -3.65 -0.28 -17.11
CA GLU A 190 -3.43 1.12 -17.50
C GLU A 190 -4.70 1.69 -18.13
N LEU A 191 -5.27 2.72 -17.51
CA LEU A 191 -6.49 3.38 -17.98
C LEU A 191 -6.20 4.47 -19.03
N GLY A 192 -4.96 4.99 -19.08
CA GLY A 192 -4.50 6.00 -20.04
C GLY A 192 -3.88 7.22 -19.37
N ASP A 193 -3.47 8.19 -20.19
CA ASP A 193 -2.88 9.46 -19.74
C ASP A 193 -3.93 10.58 -19.69
N LEU A 194 -3.99 11.32 -18.59
CA LEU A 194 -4.91 12.44 -18.45
C LEU A 194 -4.55 13.65 -19.32
N SER A 195 -3.29 13.76 -19.77
CA SER A 195 -2.88 14.80 -20.72
C SER A 195 -3.53 14.62 -22.09
N GLU A 196 -3.99 13.41 -22.42
CA GLU A 196 -4.69 13.09 -23.67
C GLU A 196 -6.22 13.28 -23.56
N GLY A 197 -6.72 13.65 -22.37
CA GLY A 197 -8.14 13.77 -22.06
C GLY A 197 -8.53 12.93 -20.84
N THR A 198 -9.82 12.92 -20.48
CA THR A 198 -10.27 12.03 -19.39
C THR A 198 -10.40 10.60 -19.92
N PRO A 199 -9.57 9.64 -19.49
CA PRO A 199 -9.70 8.26 -19.94
C PRO A 199 -10.98 7.63 -19.39
N GLN A 200 -11.50 6.62 -20.10
CA GLN A 200 -12.63 5.82 -19.62
C GLN A 200 -12.23 5.14 -18.31
N LEU A 201 -12.91 5.39 -17.20
CA LEU A 201 -12.48 4.78 -15.94
C LEU A 201 -12.81 3.28 -15.89
N GLU A 202 -13.88 2.85 -16.55
CA GLU A 202 -14.34 1.46 -16.61
C GLU A 202 -13.46 0.55 -17.43
N LEU A 203 -13.39 -0.72 -17.03
CA LEU A 203 -12.76 -1.78 -17.80
C LEU A 203 -13.53 -2.01 -19.11
N MET A 204 -12.79 -2.21 -20.20
CA MET A 204 -13.33 -2.68 -21.47
C MET A 204 -13.81 -4.13 -21.32
N GLU A 205 -14.70 -4.56 -22.20
CA GLU A 205 -15.27 -5.91 -22.15
C GLU A 205 -14.20 -7.01 -22.20
N GLY A 206 -13.21 -6.87 -23.09
CA GLY A 206 -12.10 -7.82 -23.20
C GLY A 206 -11.17 -7.83 -21.98
N GLU A 207 -10.90 -6.65 -21.39
CA GLU A 207 -10.13 -6.53 -20.13
C GLU A 207 -10.88 -7.31 -19.03
N ARG A 208 -12.18 -7.04 -18.87
CA ARG A 208 -13.02 -7.65 -17.84
C ARG A 208 -13.12 -9.17 -18.00
N GLN A 209 -13.38 -9.68 -19.21
CA GLN A 209 -13.49 -11.11 -19.48
C GLN A 209 -12.19 -11.84 -19.09
N PHE A 210 -11.03 -11.33 -19.52
CA PHE A 210 -9.73 -11.91 -19.18
C PHE A 210 -9.46 -11.91 -17.67
N LEU A 211 -9.76 -10.81 -16.98
CA LEU A 211 -9.55 -10.69 -15.54
C LEU A 211 -10.48 -11.63 -14.74
N GLU A 212 -11.73 -11.79 -15.17
CA GLU A 212 -12.69 -12.71 -14.55
C GLU A 212 -12.29 -14.19 -14.72
N GLU A 213 -11.58 -14.55 -15.79
CA GLU A 213 -11.00 -15.91 -15.96
C GLU A 213 -9.88 -16.21 -14.95
N ILE A 214 -9.18 -15.19 -14.46
CA ILE A 214 -8.12 -15.33 -13.45
C ILE A 214 -8.72 -15.49 -12.04
N GLY A 215 -9.85 -14.88 -11.74
CA GLY A 215 -10.54 -15.13 -10.48
C GLY A 215 -11.58 -14.10 -10.09
N GLU A 216 -12.21 -14.35 -8.95
CA GLU A 216 -13.18 -13.44 -8.36
C GLU A 216 -12.49 -12.17 -7.84
N ILE A 217 -12.95 -11.01 -8.30
CA ILE A 217 -12.44 -9.71 -7.89
C ILE A 217 -12.96 -9.40 -6.48
N TYR A 218 -12.03 -9.24 -5.53
CA TYR A 218 -12.34 -8.85 -4.15
C TYR A 218 -12.44 -7.33 -3.98
N HIS A 219 -11.51 -6.60 -4.58
CA HIS A 219 -11.42 -5.15 -4.45
C HIS A 219 -10.79 -4.51 -5.67
N GLU A 220 -11.26 -3.32 -6.04
CA GLU A 220 -10.68 -2.50 -7.10
C GLU A 220 -10.34 -1.11 -6.54
N ARG A 221 -9.22 -0.53 -6.96
CA ARG A 221 -8.83 0.86 -6.68
C ARG A 221 -8.23 1.50 -7.92
N ILE A 222 -8.43 2.80 -8.08
CA ILE A 222 -7.77 3.60 -9.12
C ILE A 222 -6.64 4.39 -8.46
N PHE A 223 -5.45 4.36 -9.06
CA PHE A 223 -4.32 5.16 -8.60
C PHE A 223 -3.67 5.86 -9.78
N ALA A 224 -2.85 6.86 -9.49
CA ALA A 224 -2.24 7.69 -10.49
C ALA A 224 -0.73 7.77 -10.31
N VAL A 225 -0.03 8.00 -11.42
CA VAL A 225 1.43 8.14 -11.46
C VAL A 225 1.82 9.30 -12.39
N PRO A 226 2.94 9.98 -12.16
CA PRO A 226 3.48 10.95 -13.12
C PRO A 226 3.77 10.28 -14.47
N SER A 227 3.47 11.00 -15.55
CA SER A 227 3.69 10.54 -16.92
C SER A 227 5.15 10.64 -17.36
N ASN A 228 5.93 11.53 -16.74
CA ASN A 228 7.33 11.79 -17.07
C ASN A 228 8.11 12.38 -15.87
N GLU A 229 9.43 12.50 -16.03
CA GLU A 229 10.33 13.00 -14.98
C GLU A 229 10.08 14.46 -14.60
N GLU A 230 9.69 15.31 -15.55
CA GLU A 230 9.38 16.73 -15.28
C GLU A 230 8.14 16.88 -14.39
N GLU A 231 7.07 16.13 -14.69
CA GLU A 231 5.87 16.07 -13.85
C GLU A 231 6.20 15.48 -12.49
N ALA A 232 7.03 14.43 -12.43
CA ALA A 232 7.48 13.85 -11.18
C ALA A 232 8.24 14.86 -10.30
N ALA A 233 9.16 15.64 -10.89
CA ALA A 233 9.89 16.70 -10.19
C ALA A 233 8.96 17.82 -9.71
N ALA A 234 8.02 18.26 -10.55
CA ALA A 234 7.05 19.29 -10.18
C ALA A 234 6.12 18.83 -9.03
N VAL A 235 5.69 17.57 -9.05
CA VAL A 235 4.91 16.96 -7.95
C VAL A 235 5.75 16.89 -6.68
N PHE A 236 7.01 16.48 -6.78
CA PHE A 236 7.92 16.40 -5.65
C PHE A 236 8.12 17.75 -4.95
N GLU A 237 8.38 18.82 -5.71
CA GLU A 237 8.52 20.17 -5.14
C GLU A 237 7.25 20.61 -4.39
N LYS A 238 6.07 20.32 -4.94
CA LYS A 238 4.79 20.58 -4.25
C LYS A 238 4.62 19.73 -2.99
N ILE A 239 5.04 18.46 -3.01
CA ILE A 239 5.05 17.60 -1.82
C ILE A 239 5.94 18.23 -0.74
N MET A 240 7.16 18.65 -1.08
CA MET A 240 8.06 19.29 -0.12
C MET A 240 7.50 20.61 0.42
N ALA A 241 6.77 21.38 -0.39
CA ALA A 241 6.04 22.56 0.07
C ALA A 241 4.93 22.19 1.07
N GLY A 242 4.11 21.18 0.78
CA GLY A 242 3.06 20.69 1.69
C GLY A 242 3.61 20.14 3.00
N GLN A 243 4.72 19.40 2.96
CA GLN A 243 5.40 18.90 4.17
C GLN A 243 5.91 20.05 5.04
N ARG A 244 6.45 21.12 4.44
CA ARG A 244 6.86 22.33 5.17
C ARG A 244 5.67 23.01 5.85
N ILE A 245 4.50 23.04 5.21
CA ILE A 245 3.26 23.52 5.84
C ILE A 245 2.98 22.67 7.09
N VAL A 246 2.89 21.34 6.96
CA VAL A 246 2.64 20.45 8.10
C VAL A 246 3.63 20.71 9.23
N GLN A 247 4.94 20.64 8.95
CA GLN A 247 6.00 20.78 9.95
C GLN A 247 5.97 22.14 10.66
N SER A 248 5.62 23.22 9.95
CA SER A 248 5.58 24.57 10.53
C SER A 248 4.58 24.71 11.69
N TYR A 249 3.57 23.83 11.73
CA TYR A 249 2.53 23.79 12.76
C TYR A 249 2.80 22.79 13.88
N TYR A 250 3.95 22.12 13.90
CA TYR A 250 4.38 21.32 15.04
C TYR A 250 5.55 21.97 15.80
N GLU A 251 5.56 21.78 17.11
CA GLU A 251 6.66 22.14 18.02
C GLU A 251 6.77 21.06 19.09
N ASP A 252 7.96 20.45 19.20
CA ASP A 252 8.22 19.31 20.10
C ASP A 252 7.18 18.17 19.97
N GLY A 253 6.78 17.85 18.74
CA GLY A 253 5.78 16.80 18.45
C GLY A 253 4.32 17.23 18.65
N ASN A 254 4.05 18.45 19.13
CA ASN A 254 2.72 18.93 19.43
C ASN A 254 2.20 19.92 18.38
N LEU A 255 0.92 19.81 18.04
CA LEU A 255 0.25 20.75 17.14
C LEU A 255 0.11 22.13 17.83
N LYS A 256 0.68 23.18 17.22
CA LYS A 256 0.64 24.55 17.73
C LYS A 256 -0.80 25.06 17.84
N GLY A 257 -1.12 25.68 18.97
CA GLY A 257 -2.43 26.28 19.22
C GLY A 257 -3.56 25.27 19.50
N ALA A 258 -3.26 23.96 19.61
CA ALA A 258 -4.24 22.98 20.05
C ALA A 258 -4.60 23.23 21.53
N CYS A 259 -5.88 23.50 21.80
CA CYS A 259 -6.43 23.53 23.15
C CYS A 259 -7.23 22.26 23.39
N TYR A 260 -6.85 21.48 24.41
CA TYR A 260 -7.51 20.23 24.76
C TYR A 260 -8.62 20.49 25.79
N PRO A 261 -9.91 20.43 25.39
CA PRO A 261 -11.03 20.80 26.27
C PRO A 261 -11.25 19.83 27.42
N PHE A 262 -10.76 18.59 27.32
CA PHE A 262 -10.94 17.56 28.32
C PHE A 262 -9.63 17.25 29.03
N LYS A 263 -9.68 17.29 30.37
CA LYS A 263 -8.57 16.83 31.21
C LYS A 263 -8.48 15.31 31.15
N LEU A 264 -7.30 14.79 30.83
CA LEU A 264 -6.97 13.37 30.89
C LEU A 264 -6.19 13.09 32.20
N GLU A 265 -6.52 11.99 32.89
CA GLU A 265 -5.87 11.61 34.16
C GLU A 265 -4.78 10.55 33.92
N PRO A 266 -3.59 10.68 34.54
CA PRO A 266 -2.50 9.71 34.38
C PRO A 266 -2.87 8.33 34.98
N LEU A 267 -2.23 7.27 34.49
CA LEU A 267 -2.48 5.90 34.94
C LEU A 267 -1.93 5.62 36.36
N GLY A 268 -2.73 4.94 37.20
CA GLY A 268 -2.32 4.43 38.51
C GLY A 268 -2.08 2.91 38.53
N ILE A 269 -1.34 2.42 39.53
CA ILE A 269 -1.14 0.97 39.75
C ILE A 269 -2.46 0.34 40.22
N GLY A 270 -2.95 -0.69 39.52
CA GLY A 270 -4.14 -1.46 39.90
C GLY A 270 -5.45 -1.08 39.17
N ASP A 271 -5.35 -0.27 38.11
CA ASP A 271 -6.50 0.16 37.32
C ASP A 271 -6.97 -0.95 36.35
N TYR A 272 -8.20 -1.45 36.54
CA TYR A 272 -8.83 -2.46 35.68
C TYR A 272 -9.97 -1.88 34.83
N ILE A 273 -10.12 -2.40 33.61
CA ILE A 273 -11.24 -2.10 32.71
C ILE A 273 -12.38 -3.08 33.00
N ALA A 274 -13.53 -2.58 33.46
CA ALA A 274 -14.67 -3.42 33.82
C ALA A 274 -15.61 -3.74 32.63
N GLU A 275 -15.61 -2.91 31.58
CA GLU A 275 -16.57 -3.01 30.47
C GLU A 275 -15.94 -2.73 29.10
N PRO A 276 -16.49 -3.29 28.01
CA PRO A 276 -16.04 -2.99 26.64
C PRO A 276 -16.33 -1.54 26.27
N LEU A 277 -15.26 -0.80 25.93
CA LEU A 277 -15.34 0.62 25.58
C LEU A 277 -15.59 0.82 24.08
N SER A 278 -16.59 1.63 23.73
CA SER A 278 -16.97 1.91 22.34
C SER A 278 -16.26 3.15 21.78
N VAL A 279 -15.18 2.93 21.03
CA VAL A 279 -14.46 3.98 20.26
C VAL A 279 -15.35 4.52 19.14
N LYS A 280 -16.02 3.64 18.40
CA LYS A 280 -16.88 3.99 17.25
C LYS A 280 -17.99 4.99 17.61
N LYS A 281 -18.61 4.85 18.79
CA LYS A 281 -19.69 5.74 19.25
C LYS A 281 -19.17 7.16 19.48
N ALA A 282 -18.01 7.29 20.12
CA ALA A 282 -17.36 8.57 20.35
C ALA A 282 -16.88 9.21 19.04
N ILE A 283 -16.27 8.44 18.12
CA ILE A 283 -15.89 8.94 16.78
C ILE A 283 -17.12 9.54 16.07
N LYS A 284 -18.23 8.80 16.00
CA LYS A 284 -19.46 9.28 15.35
C LYS A 284 -19.98 10.57 15.97
N ARG A 285 -19.98 10.66 17.30
CA ARG A 285 -20.45 11.86 18.04
C ARG A 285 -19.64 13.10 17.67
N HIS A 286 -18.32 12.97 17.60
CA HIS A 286 -17.44 14.12 17.39
C HIS A 286 -17.27 14.46 15.90
N PHE A 287 -17.17 13.47 15.00
CA PHE A 287 -16.76 13.74 13.62
C PHE A 287 -17.88 13.75 12.58
N LEU A 288 -19.08 13.22 12.86
CA LEU A 288 -20.19 13.24 11.90
C LEU A 288 -20.59 14.68 11.52
N LYS A 289 -20.67 15.58 12.52
CA LYS A 289 -20.96 17.00 12.31
C LYS A 289 -19.86 17.76 11.55
N ARG A 290 -18.67 17.17 11.42
CA ARG A 290 -17.52 17.71 10.68
C ARG A 290 -17.45 17.19 9.25
N GLY A 291 -18.52 16.54 8.78
CA GLY A 291 -18.66 16.04 7.41
C GLY A 291 -17.93 14.72 7.13
N PHE A 292 -17.49 14.01 8.18
CA PHE A 292 -16.85 12.71 8.01
C PHE A 292 -17.85 11.57 7.88
N SER A 293 -17.54 10.65 6.97
CA SER A 293 -18.22 9.38 6.80
C SER A 293 -17.36 8.23 7.33
N TYR A 294 -18.00 7.20 7.87
CA TYR A 294 -17.29 6.04 8.41
C TYR A 294 -16.96 5.04 7.30
N ASN A 295 -15.70 4.62 7.20
CA ASN A 295 -15.28 3.64 6.19
C ASN A 295 -15.06 2.27 6.83
N SER A 296 -16.04 1.38 6.67
CA SER A 296 -15.99 0.02 7.22
C SER A 296 -14.99 -0.90 6.51
N LYS A 297 -14.58 -0.58 5.27
CA LYS A 297 -13.64 -1.43 4.51
C LYS A 297 -12.23 -1.42 5.11
N TYR A 298 -11.83 -0.31 5.75
CA TYR A 298 -10.51 -0.15 6.38
C TYR A 298 -10.52 -0.39 7.90
N SER A 299 -11.66 -0.81 8.46
CA SER A 299 -11.81 -1.01 9.91
C SER A 299 -11.66 -2.49 10.27
N SER A 300 -10.48 -2.90 10.74
CA SER A 300 -10.24 -4.24 11.29
C SER A 300 -9.34 -4.16 12.54
N GLY A 301 -9.46 -5.12 13.45
CA GLY A 301 -8.48 -5.29 14.55
C GLY A 301 -8.31 -4.12 15.53
N GLY A 302 -9.33 -3.29 15.75
CA GLY A 302 -9.22 -2.11 16.64
C GLY A 302 -8.79 -0.82 15.94
N THR A 303 -8.70 -0.85 14.60
CA THR A 303 -8.51 0.33 13.75
C THR A 303 -9.88 0.85 13.24
N TYR A 304 -10.08 2.16 13.29
CA TYR A 304 -11.31 2.83 12.83
C TYR A 304 -10.95 3.95 11.86
N THR A 305 -11.45 3.89 10.63
CA THR A 305 -11.16 4.92 9.60
C THR A 305 -12.40 5.72 9.25
N ILE A 306 -12.26 7.04 9.18
CA ILE A 306 -13.28 7.96 8.68
C ILE A 306 -12.69 8.87 7.59
N THR A 307 -13.51 9.29 6.63
CA THR A 307 -13.07 10.09 5.48
C THR A 307 -14.00 11.27 5.19
N ARG A 308 -13.46 12.32 4.59
CA ARG A 308 -14.14 13.55 4.13
C ARG A 308 -13.50 14.00 2.82
N VAL A 309 -14.25 14.70 1.97
CA VAL A 309 -13.72 15.36 0.77
C VAL A 309 -13.62 16.87 1.01
N THR A 310 -12.54 17.50 0.54
CA THR A 310 -12.32 18.97 0.63
C THR A 310 -13.07 19.73 -0.47
N LYS A 311 -13.01 21.08 -0.45
CA LYS A 311 -13.63 21.92 -1.50
C LYS A 311 -12.98 21.70 -2.87
N HIS A 312 -11.70 21.35 -2.90
CA HIS A 312 -10.99 21.02 -4.13
C HIS A 312 -10.91 19.52 -4.41
N HIS A 313 -11.83 18.71 -3.88
CA HIS A 313 -11.92 17.28 -4.18
C HIS A 313 -10.73 16.42 -3.73
N TYR A 314 -10.03 16.80 -2.66
CA TYR A 314 -9.02 15.93 -2.02
C TYR A 314 -9.60 15.15 -0.85
N LEU A 315 -9.01 13.98 -0.56
CA LEU A 315 -9.45 13.09 0.50
C LEU A 315 -8.76 13.46 1.81
N VAL A 316 -9.54 13.72 2.84
CA VAL A 316 -9.07 13.78 4.23
C VAL A 316 -9.42 12.47 4.90
N LYS A 317 -8.42 11.74 5.40
CA LYS A 317 -8.57 10.44 6.06
C LYS A 317 -8.07 10.56 7.50
N LEU A 318 -8.87 10.09 8.45
CA LEU A 318 -8.50 9.97 9.86
C LEU A 318 -8.55 8.49 10.26
N THR A 319 -7.45 7.97 10.79
CA THR A 319 -7.31 6.58 11.21
C THR A 319 -7.04 6.54 12.71
N PHE A 320 -7.99 5.96 13.45
CA PHE A 320 -7.90 5.82 14.89
C PHE A 320 -7.40 4.42 15.22
N HIS A 321 -6.30 4.35 15.97
CA HIS A 321 -5.70 3.13 16.45
C HIS A 321 -5.97 2.97 17.94
N ARG A 322 -6.57 1.85 18.32
CA ARG A 322 -6.65 1.44 19.71
C ARG A 322 -5.33 0.79 20.09
N GLY A 323 -4.57 1.41 20.99
CA GLY A 323 -3.26 0.91 21.43
C GLY A 323 -3.35 -0.37 22.26
N GLU A 324 -2.19 -0.96 22.58
CA GLU A 324 -2.09 -2.12 23.47
C GLU A 324 -2.78 -1.84 24.81
N PHE A 325 -3.54 -2.81 25.32
CA PHE A 325 -4.29 -2.75 26.59
C PHE A 325 -5.43 -1.71 26.67
N ASP A 326 -5.93 -1.21 25.54
CA ASP A 326 -7.08 -0.28 25.48
C ASP A 326 -6.87 1.08 26.17
N VAL A 327 -5.63 1.40 26.53
CA VAL A 327 -5.29 2.57 27.36
C VAL A 327 -5.19 3.88 26.56
N ASN A 328 -5.12 3.81 25.23
CA ASN A 328 -4.94 4.98 24.39
C ASN A 328 -5.64 4.85 23.03
N VAL A 329 -6.16 5.97 22.53
CA VAL A 329 -6.61 6.14 21.15
C VAL A 329 -5.68 7.13 20.47
N LEU A 330 -4.89 6.64 19.51
CA LEU A 330 -4.08 7.49 18.64
C LEU A 330 -4.86 7.80 17.36
N CYS A 331 -4.67 8.99 16.80
CA CYS A 331 -5.25 9.34 15.51
C CYS A 331 -4.17 9.85 14.57
N GLU A 332 -3.98 9.10 13.49
CA GLU A 332 -3.19 9.51 12.34
C GLU A 332 -4.12 10.14 11.31
N ALA A 333 -3.76 11.32 10.83
CA ALA A 333 -4.54 12.05 9.85
C ALA A 333 -3.73 12.21 8.56
N SER A 334 -4.43 12.20 7.43
CA SER A 334 -3.85 12.57 6.15
C SER A 334 -4.79 13.42 5.32
N ILE A 335 -4.20 14.28 4.49
CA ILE A 335 -4.83 14.84 3.30
C ILE A 335 -4.10 14.26 2.10
N GLU A 336 -4.83 13.70 1.14
CA GLU A 336 -4.27 13.02 -0.01
C GLU A 336 -4.97 13.38 -1.32
N GLY A 337 -4.15 13.56 -2.35
CA GLY A 337 -4.54 13.70 -3.74
C GLY A 337 -4.02 12.52 -4.58
N PRO A 338 -4.04 12.62 -5.92
CA PRO A 338 -3.78 11.48 -6.78
C PRO A 338 -2.32 11.01 -6.73
N LEU A 339 -1.39 11.96 -6.56
CA LEU A 339 0.07 11.74 -6.61
C LEU A 339 0.77 12.08 -5.30
N TRP A 340 0.03 12.49 -4.27
CA TRP A 340 0.62 13.05 -3.06
C TRP A 340 -0.24 12.74 -1.84
N LYS A 341 0.42 12.66 -0.67
CA LYS A 341 -0.20 12.47 0.64
C LYS A 341 0.62 13.22 1.66
N HIS A 342 -0.05 13.95 2.53
CA HIS A 342 0.56 14.62 3.69
C HIS A 342 -0.03 14.03 4.96
N GLU A 343 0.81 13.38 5.75
CA GLU A 343 0.45 12.82 7.04
C GLU A 343 0.72 13.82 8.16
N PHE A 344 -0.13 13.81 9.17
CA PHE A 344 0.01 14.64 10.36
C PHE A 344 -0.68 13.96 11.55
N SER A 345 -0.14 14.17 12.74
CA SER A 345 -0.63 13.52 13.96
C SER A 345 -1.68 14.37 14.65
N LEU A 346 -2.80 13.79 15.04
CA LEU A 346 -3.79 14.48 15.87
C LEU A 346 -3.66 14.00 17.32
N PRO A 347 -2.87 14.69 18.15
CA PRO A 347 -2.67 14.30 19.55
C PRO A 347 -3.98 14.37 20.34
N ALA A 348 -4.21 13.37 21.19
CA ALA A 348 -5.28 13.38 22.19
C ALA A 348 -4.95 14.27 23.41
N ALA A 349 -3.66 14.57 23.59
CA ALA A 349 -3.09 15.52 24.54
C ALA A 349 -1.59 15.70 24.21
N ALA A 350 -0.90 16.62 24.88
CA ALA A 350 0.50 16.84 24.61
C ALA A 350 1.36 15.58 24.90
N ASP A 351 2.40 15.34 24.10
CA ASP A 351 3.18 14.09 24.16
C ASP A 351 3.86 13.82 25.51
N HIS A 352 4.14 14.87 26.29
CA HIS A 352 4.75 14.81 27.63
C HIS A 352 3.81 14.36 28.75
N MET A 353 2.66 13.81 28.37
CA MET A 353 1.50 13.64 29.23
C MET A 353 0.98 12.18 29.18
N LYS A 354 1.62 11.31 28.37
CA LYS A 354 1.40 9.85 28.31
C LYS A 354 2.07 9.15 29.52
N PRO A 355 1.47 8.08 30.11
CA PRO A 355 0.23 7.39 29.75
C PRO A 355 -0.97 7.83 30.61
N TYR A 356 -2.11 8.03 29.94
CA TYR A 356 -3.39 8.35 30.58
C TYR A 356 -4.27 7.12 30.75
N ARG A 357 -5.19 7.15 31.70
CA ARG A 357 -6.14 6.08 31.97
C ARG A 357 -7.36 6.19 31.06
N VAL A 358 -7.67 5.13 30.32
CA VAL A 358 -8.95 4.93 29.63
C VAL A 358 -9.65 3.74 30.24
N THR A 359 -10.52 3.98 31.23
CA THR A 359 -11.21 2.90 31.95
C THR A 359 -12.72 2.98 31.89
N ARG A 360 -13.24 4.13 31.45
CA ARG A 360 -14.66 4.39 31.31
C ARG A 360 -14.94 4.94 29.91
N GLN A 361 -16.19 4.78 29.48
CA GLN A 361 -16.64 5.29 28.18
C GLN A 361 -16.47 6.81 28.04
N ILE A 362 -16.55 7.55 29.15
CA ILE A 362 -16.33 9.00 29.17
C ILE A 362 -14.86 9.36 28.88
N ASP A 363 -13.90 8.53 29.31
CA ASP A 363 -12.47 8.78 29.06
C ASP A 363 -12.17 8.64 27.55
N VAL A 364 -12.77 7.65 26.88
CA VAL A 364 -12.72 7.50 25.40
C VAL A 364 -13.34 8.71 24.69
N ASP A 365 -14.49 9.17 25.19
CA ASP A 365 -15.18 10.33 24.60
C ASP A 365 -14.37 11.61 24.75
N HIS A 366 -13.69 11.80 25.89
CA HIS A 366 -12.78 12.91 26.16
C HIS A 366 -11.55 12.87 25.27
N GLN A 367 -10.90 11.71 25.12
CA GLN A 367 -9.75 11.56 24.21
C GLN A 367 -10.13 11.90 22.77
N ILE A 368 -11.23 11.33 22.27
CA ILE A 368 -11.70 11.62 20.91
C ILE A 368 -12.17 13.08 20.78
N GLY A 369 -12.72 13.65 21.85
CA GLY A 369 -13.07 15.06 21.91
C GLY A 369 -11.85 15.99 21.83
N ASN A 370 -10.74 15.63 22.48
CA ASN A 370 -9.46 16.35 22.36
C ASN A 370 -8.86 16.21 20.95
N ILE A 371 -8.90 15.00 20.37
CA ILE A 371 -8.49 14.77 18.97
C ILE A 371 -9.35 15.63 18.02
N ALA A 372 -10.65 15.74 18.29
CA ALA A 372 -11.55 16.57 17.50
C ALA A 372 -11.24 18.07 17.62
N ALA A 373 -10.81 18.54 18.79
CA ALA A 373 -10.35 19.91 18.98
C ALA A 373 -9.01 20.17 18.25
N ALA A 374 -8.07 19.21 18.30
CA ALA A 374 -6.84 19.27 17.50
C ALA A 374 -7.15 19.29 16.00
N TYR A 375 -8.13 18.50 15.55
CA TYR A 375 -8.60 18.49 14.18
C TYR A 375 -9.16 19.85 13.75
N ASP A 376 -9.93 20.55 14.58
CA ASP A 376 -10.47 21.88 14.21
C ASP A 376 -9.36 22.90 13.91
N ILE A 377 -8.24 22.81 14.63
CA ILE A 377 -7.05 23.62 14.36
C ILE A 377 -6.38 23.14 13.07
N ALA A 378 -6.07 21.85 12.96
CA ALA A 378 -5.42 21.26 11.80
C ALA A 378 -6.22 21.48 10.50
N GLN A 379 -7.55 21.50 10.57
CA GLN A 379 -8.42 21.79 9.44
C GLN A 379 -8.09 23.14 8.83
N LYS A 380 -8.00 24.18 9.65
CA LYS A 380 -7.77 25.54 9.18
C LYS A 380 -6.34 25.76 8.70
N VAL A 381 -5.36 25.22 9.43
CA VAL A 381 -3.95 25.60 9.24
C VAL A 381 -3.15 24.62 8.39
N ILE A 382 -3.54 23.33 8.37
CA ILE A 382 -2.88 22.29 7.58
C ILE A 382 -3.76 21.92 6.39
N ILE A 383 -4.99 21.45 6.63
CA ILE A 383 -5.83 20.89 5.57
C ILE A 383 -6.19 21.96 4.53
N GLU A 384 -6.73 23.11 4.95
CA GLU A 384 -7.11 24.19 4.02
C GLU A 384 -5.91 24.79 3.30
N ALA A 385 -4.77 24.96 3.98
CA ALA A 385 -3.54 25.45 3.36
C ALA A 385 -2.99 24.49 2.29
N ILE A 386 -3.04 23.19 2.55
CA ILE A 386 -2.65 22.17 1.57
C ILE A 386 -3.67 22.09 0.43
N ASP A 387 -4.96 22.12 0.73
CA ASP A 387 -6.04 22.15 -0.26
C ASP A 387 -5.89 23.33 -1.24
N ASP A 388 -5.50 24.50 -0.72
CA ASP A 388 -5.21 25.70 -1.54
C ASP A 388 -3.90 25.60 -2.31
N LEU A 389 -2.84 25.01 -1.73
CA LEU A 389 -1.56 24.78 -2.41
C LEU A 389 -1.72 23.94 -3.68
N TYR A 390 -2.57 22.92 -3.64
CA TYR A 390 -2.79 22.03 -4.77
C TYR A 390 -3.87 22.51 -5.74
N GLY A 391 -4.79 23.38 -5.29
CA GLY A 391 -5.87 23.90 -6.13
C GLY A 391 -6.90 22.83 -6.48
N ALA A 392 -7.63 23.00 -7.59
CA ALA A 392 -8.69 22.05 -7.99
C ALA A 392 -8.15 20.63 -8.25
N GLY A 393 -8.62 19.66 -7.46
CA GLY A 393 -8.35 18.24 -7.64
C GLY A 393 -9.31 17.55 -8.62
N PRO A 394 -8.93 16.38 -9.15
CA PRO A 394 -9.78 15.64 -10.08
C PRO A 394 -11.01 15.06 -9.38
N ALA A 395 -12.17 15.21 -10.00
CA ALA A 395 -13.45 14.73 -9.45
C ALA A 395 -13.50 13.21 -9.20
N TRP A 396 -12.66 12.41 -9.88
CA TRP A 396 -12.65 10.96 -9.72
C TRP A 396 -11.98 10.47 -8.42
N LEU A 397 -11.26 11.34 -7.69
CA LEU A 397 -10.72 11.01 -6.36
C LEU A 397 -11.82 10.58 -5.36
N THR A 398 -13.06 10.99 -5.59
CA THR A 398 -14.20 10.61 -4.74
C THR A 398 -14.60 9.14 -4.86
N TYR A 399 -13.99 8.37 -5.78
CA TYR A 399 -14.23 6.94 -5.95
C TYR A 399 -13.23 6.04 -5.19
N LEU A 400 -12.34 6.65 -4.39
CA LEU A 400 -11.53 6.00 -3.34
C LEU A 400 -12.28 5.96 -2.00
#